data_AF-A0A7Y5H7C4-F1
#
_entry.id   AF-A0A7Y5H7C4-F1
#
_cell.length_a   1.000
_cell.length_b   1.000
_cell.length_c   1.000
_cell.angle_alpha   90.00
_cell.angle_beta   90.00
_cell.angle_gamma   90.00
#
_symmetry.space_group_name_H-M   'P 1'
#
loop_
_entity.id
_entity.type
_entity.pdbx_description
1 polymer ?
#
loop_
_entity_poly.entity_id
_entity_poly.type
_entity_poly.pdbx_seq_one_letter_code
_entity_poly.pdbx_strand_id
1 'polypeptide(L)'
;MRHASALLAALCLCSCGASPPAPAFPDWVWESDPDLMAHGRGNRVDIEVDWVASTPPDDLALEALAQVAMRECPGRIVTVRLGTEIPDARWKASRGEAVDVLLDAVCGIRAERPGTAFIHVLYCPSNPWKKDWALNGLCRAVADPFPHWQIFVFKGVLRSRAFLSLTPAKLDRSCLIHEFGHALGLVANPEHRFEDGGGHCTDTRCVMTKPKAQAILDNAAEAIATGEIPWDYCARCRADLETARNAWRSRPR
;
A
#
# COMPACT_ATOMS: atom_id res chain seq x y z
N MET A 1 -70.06 -32.08 30.13
CA MET A 1 -68.76 -32.74 30.33
C MET A 1 -67.74 -32.05 29.44
N ARG A 2 -66.68 -31.47 30.05
CA ARG A 2 -65.29 -31.25 29.55
C ARG A 2 -65.12 -30.55 28.19
N HIS A 3 -64.34 -29.49 27.98
CA HIS A 3 -63.48 -28.58 28.76
C HIS A 3 -63.25 -27.37 27.82
N ALA A 4 -63.39 -26.14 28.32
CA ALA A 4 -62.28 -25.21 28.57
C ALA A 4 -61.97 -24.24 27.41
N SER A 5 -62.17 -22.97 27.77
CA SER A 5 -61.76 -21.73 27.15
C SER A 5 -60.28 -21.69 26.75
N ALA A 6 -59.98 -20.96 25.67
CA ALA A 6 -58.70 -20.26 25.54
C ALA A 6 -58.89 -19.02 24.65
N LEU A 7 -59.28 -17.91 25.29
CA LEU A 7 -58.87 -16.57 24.86
C LEU A 7 -57.34 -16.52 24.94
N LEU A 8 -56.67 -16.19 23.83
CA LEU A 8 -55.33 -15.62 23.87
C LEU A 8 -55.33 -14.32 23.08
N ALA A 9 -55.49 -13.23 23.80
CA ALA A 9 -55.00 -11.92 23.41
C ALA A 9 -53.54 -11.83 23.87
N ALA A 10 -52.63 -11.61 22.93
CA ALA A 10 -51.29 -11.08 23.17
C ALA A 10 -50.99 -10.15 21.97
N LEU A 11 -51.27 -8.85 22.08
CA LEU A 11 -50.34 -7.80 22.52
C LEU A 11 -49.03 -7.79 21.72
N CYS A 12 -48.98 -6.85 20.77
CA CYS A 12 -47.86 -6.00 20.39
C CYS A 12 -46.45 -6.59 20.40
N LEU A 13 -45.91 -6.84 19.22
CA LEU A 13 -44.57 -6.35 18.88
C LEU A 13 -44.62 -5.71 17.50
N CYS A 14 -44.83 -4.39 17.47
CA CYS A 14 -44.23 -3.56 16.46
C CYS A 14 -42.74 -3.91 16.42
N SER A 15 -42.31 -4.66 15.41
CA SER A 15 -40.90 -4.70 15.05
C SER A 15 -40.58 -3.30 14.56
N CYS A 16 -40.19 -2.42 15.48
CA CYS A 16 -39.32 -1.32 15.17
C CYS A 16 -38.15 -1.95 14.43
N GLY A 17 -38.07 -1.73 13.13
CA GLY A 17 -36.87 -2.00 12.34
C GLY A 17 -35.76 -1.09 12.85
N ALA A 18 -35.19 -1.44 14.01
CA ALA A 18 -33.83 -1.07 14.29
C ALA A 18 -33.03 -1.81 13.23
N SER A 19 -32.62 -1.10 12.17
CA SER A 19 -31.49 -1.54 11.38
C SER A 19 -30.42 -1.96 12.39
N PRO A 20 -29.85 -3.18 12.29
CA PRO A 20 -28.76 -3.57 13.16
C PRO A 20 -27.76 -2.40 13.17
N PRO A 21 -27.26 -1.98 14.34
CA PRO A 21 -26.27 -0.92 14.38
C PRO A 21 -25.20 -1.28 13.37
N ALA A 22 -24.85 -0.31 12.51
CA ALA A 22 -23.76 -0.51 11.56
C ALA A 22 -22.57 -1.10 12.34
N PRO A 23 -21.88 -2.12 11.80
CA PRO A 23 -20.81 -2.75 12.54
C PRO A 23 -19.83 -1.66 12.98
N ALA A 24 -19.52 -1.60 14.28
CA ALA A 24 -18.55 -0.67 14.80
C ALA A 24 -17.16 -1.17 14.38
N PHE A 25 -16.55 -0.50 13.41
CA PHE A 25 -15.17 -0.78 12.99
C PHE A 25 -14.19 0.07 13.81
N PRO A 26 -12.98 -0.45 14.10
CA PRO A 26 -11.93 0.33 14.77
C PRO A 26 -11.57 1.59 13.97
N ASP A 27 -11.16 2.66 14.67
CA ASP A 27 -10.84 3.95 14.04
C ASP A 27 -9.70 3.86 13.00
N TRP A 28 -8.71 2.99 13.23
CA TRP A 28 -7.57 2.80 12.33
C TRP A 28 -7.98 2.38 10.92
N VAL A 29 -9.15 1.76 10.76
CA VAL A 29 -9.65 1.34 9.45
C VAL A 29 -9.85 2.54 8.53
N TRP A 30 -10.22 3.68 9.07
CA TRP A 30 -10.49 4.90 8.30
C TRP A 30 -9.21 5.66 7.92
N GLU A 31 -8.05 5.23 8.42
CA GLU A 31 -6.74 5.73 7.96
C GLU A 31 -6.34 5.10 6.62
N SER A 32 -7.00 4.03 6.19
CA SER A 32 -6.79 3.45 4.87
C SER A 32 -7.44 4.28 3.76
N ASP A 33 -6.81 4.30 2.58
CA ASP A 33 -7.31 5.07 1.45
C ASP A 33 -8.68 4.53 0.98
N PRO A 34 -9.75 5.35 1.03
CA PRO A 34 -11.08 4.93 0.63
C PRO A 34 -11.17 4.54 -0.84
N ASP A 35 -10.42 5.17 -1.73
CA ASP A 35 -10.47 4.86 -3.16
C ASP A 35 -9.75 3.55 -3.47
N LEU A 36 -8.77 3.14 -2.65
CA LEU A 36 -8.15 1.81 -2.74
C LEU A 36 -8.97 0.71 -2.04
N MET A 37 -9.60 1.01 -0.91
CA MET A 37 -10.27 0.01 -0.06
C MET A 37 -11.79 -0.08 -0.20
N ALA A 38 -12.48 1.00 -0.59
CA ALA A 38 -13.94 1.01 -0.68
C ALA A 38 -14.45 0.40 -1.98
N HIS A 39 -15.02 -0.80 -1.87
CA HIS A 39 -15.78 -1.40 -2.97
C HIS A 39 -16.97 -0.51 -3.36
N GLY A 40 -17.01 -0.11 -4.63
CA GLY A 40 -18.07 0.75 -5.18
C GLY A 40 -17.68 2.23 -5.34
N ARG A 41 -16.51 2.65 -4.84
CA ARG A 41 -15.82 3.88 -5.28
C ARG A 41 -14.79 3.52 -6.35
N GLY A 42 -15.32 3.07 -7.48
CA GLY A 42 -14.51 2.66 -8.61
C GLY A 42 -14.29 1.16 -8.78
N ASN A 43 -13.98 0.78 -10.02
CA ASN A 43 -13.78 -0.60 -10.44
C ASN A 43 -12.35 -0.84 -10.98
N ARG A 44 -11.47 0.17 -10.85
CA ARG A 44 -10.12 0.14 -11.43
C ARG A 44 -9.06 0.66 -10.46
N VAL A 45 -7.90 0.03 -10.50
CA VAL A 45 -6.65 0.51 -9.90
C VAL A 45 -5.68 0.71 -11.05
N ASP A 46 -5.25 1.94 -11.28
CA ASP A 46 -4.25 2.28 -12.28
C ASP A 46 -2.95 2.64 -11.55
N ILE A 47 -1.92 1.83 -11.78
CA ILE A 47 -0.56 2.05 -11.30
C ILE A 47 0.29 2.47 -12.48
N GLU A 48 0.81 3.69 -12.45
CA GLU A 48 1.70 4.22 -13.47
C GLU A 48 3.13 4.29 -12.93
N VAL A 49 4.10 3.86 -13.74
CA VAL A 49 5.49 3.73 -13.34
C VAL A 49 6.37 4.56 -14.28
N ASP A 50 6.84 5.69 -13.78
CA ASP A 50 7.81 6.54 -14.45
C ASP A 50 9.20 6.31 -13.86
N TRP A 51 10.24 6.60 -14.65
CA TRP A 51 11.61 6.41 -14.19
C TRP A 51 12.56 7.46 -14.75
N VAL A 52 13.56 7.83 -13.95
CA VAL A 52 14.74 8.52 -14.47
C VAL A 52 15.58 7.52 -15.27
N ALA A 53 16.10 7.92 -16.43
CA ALA A 53 16.79 7.05 -17.38
C ALA A 53 17.89 6.16 -16.76
N SER A 54 18.65 6.66 -15.78
CA SER A 54 19.69 5.89 -15.07
C SER A 54 19.16 4.87 -14.04
N THR A 55 17.85 4.84 -13.82
CA THR A 55 17.16 4.06 -12.79
C THR A 55 15.90 3.38 -13.32
N PRO A 56 15.99 2.51 -14.34
CA PRO A 56 14.82 1.76 -14.79
C PRO A 56 14.26 0.86 -13.67
N PRO A 57 12.94 0.62 -13.67
CA PRO A 57 12.34 -0.37 -12.79
C PRO A 57 12.85 -1.78 -13.12
N ASP A 58 12.82 -2.68 -12.13
CA ASP A 58 13.11 -4.09 -12.35
C ASP A 58 11.82 -4.84 -12.75
N ASP A 59 11.89 -5.67 -13.79
CA ASP A 59 10.72 -6.40 -14.30
C ASP A 59 10.09 -7.30 -13.22
N LEU A 60 10.91 -7.95 -12.38
CA LEU A 60 10.41 -8.82 -11.30
C LEU A 60 9.71 -8.00 -10.20
N ALA A 61 10.12 -6.76 -9.98
CA ALA A 61 9.46 -5.86 -9.05
C ALA A 61 8.07 -5.47 -9.58
N LEU A 62 7.96 -5.15 -10.87
CA LEU A 62 6.70 -4.80 -11.51
C LEU A 62 5.72 -5.98 -11.59
N GLU A 63 6.23 -7.17 -11.93
CA GLU A 63 5.44 -8.40 -11.93
C GLU A 63 4.89 -8.71 -10.54
N ALA A 64 5.73 -8.62 -9.51
CA ALA A 64 5.30 -8.81 -8.13
C ALA A 64 4.26 -7.76 -7.72
N LEU A 65 4.45 -6.50 -8.09
CA LEU A 65 3.48 -5.44 -7.80
C LEU A 65 2.12 -5.73 -8.46
N ALA A 66 2.12 -6.13 -9.72
CA ALA A 66 0.89 -6.54 -10.41
C ALA A 66 0.21 -7.71 -9.69
N GLN A 67 0.96 -8.73 -9.29
CA GLN A 67 0.43 -9.89 -8.55
C GLN A 67 -0.17 -9.50 -7.21
N VAL A 68 0.53 -8.70 -6.40
CA VAL A 68 0.03 -8.24 -5.11
C VAL A 68 -1.19 -7.34 -5.29
N ALA A 69 -1.15 -6.39 -6.24
CA ALA A 69 -2.27 -5.50 -6.50
C ALA A 69 -3.52 -6.27 -6.96
N MET A 70 -3.40 -7.24 -7.87
CA MET A 70 -4.54 -8.09 -8.28
C MET A 70 -5.14 -8.86 -7.10
N ARG A 71 -4.30 -9.36 -6.19
CA ARG A 71 -4.74 -10.14 -5.04
C ARG A 71 -5.41 -9.27 -3.98
N GLU A 72 -4.82 -8.13 -3.65
CA GLU A 72 -5.28 -7.28 -2.55
C GLU A 72 -6.37 -6.28 -2.96
N CYS A 73 -6.61 -6.11 -4.26
CA CYS A 73 -7.72 -5.33 -4.82
C CYS A 73 -8.75 -6.23 -5.54
N PRO A 74 -9.36 -7.22 -4.86
CA PRO A 74 -10.21 -8.22 -5.50
C PRO A 74 -11.41 -7.60 -6.21
N GLY A 75 -11.77 -8.11 -7.39
CA GLY A 75 -12.91 -7.61 -8.17
C GLY A 75 -12.69 -6.25 -8.84
N ARG A 76 -11.45 -5.72 -8.82
CA ARG A 76 -11.06 -4.51 -9.58
C ARG A 76 -10.21 -4.89 -10.78
N ILE A 77 -10.28 -4.07 -11.82
CA ILE A 77 -9.35 -4.12 -12.94
C ILE A 77 -8.06 -3.43 -12.49
N VAL A 78 -6.98 -4.19 -12.38
CA VAL A 78 -5.66 -3.66 -12.01
C VAL A 78 -4.84 -3.49 -13.29
N THR A 79 -4.29 -2.30 -13.49
CA THR A 79 -3.33 -2.04 -14.57
C THR A 79 -2.04 -1.50 -13.99
N VAL A 80 -0.91 -2.16 -14.30
CA VAL A 80 0.43 -1.61 -14.07
C VAL A 80 0.99 -1.21 -15.43
N ARG A 81 1.36 0.06 -15.61
CA ARG A 81 1.87 0.57 -16.88
C ARG A 81 3.20 1.27 -16.67
N LEU A 82 4.14 0.99 -17.56
CA LEU A 82 5.29 1.86 -17.76
C LEU A 82 4.82 3.15 -18.42
N GLY A 83 5.17 4.28 -17.83
CA GLY A 83 4.91 5.60 -18.38
C GLY A 83 6.15 6.17 -19.07
N THR A 84 6.58 7.35 -18.61
CA THR A 84 7.59 8.17 -19.27
C THR A 84 8.97 7.99 -18.66
N GLU A 85 9.96 7.73 -19.52
CA GLU A 85 11.37 7.90 -19.15
C GLU A 85 11.71 9.39 -19.03
N ILE A 86 12.23 9.77 -17.87
CA ILE A 86 12.69 11.11 -17.54
C ILE A 86 14.20 11.20 -17.79
N PRO A 87 14.67 12.08 -18.69
CA PRO A 87 16.10 12.26 -18.90
C PRO A 87 16.84 12.68 -17.62
N ASP A 88 18.02 12.10 -17.37
CA ASP A 88 18.85 12.43 -16.21
C ASP A 88 19.14 13.94 -16.09
N ALA A 89 19.31 14.63 -17.22
CA ALA A 89 19.53 16.07 -17.24
C ALA A 89 18.33 16.84 -16.69
N ARG A 90 17.10 16.42 -17.04
CA ARG A 90 15.86 17.01 -16.53
C ARG A 90 15.75 16.77 -15.02
N TRP A 91 15.98 15.54 -14.57
CA TRP A 91 15.98 15.22 -13.14
C TRP A 91 17.00 16.05 -12.35
N LYS A 92 18.23 16.17 -12.84
CA LYS A 92 19.30 16.95 -12.18
C LYS A 92 18.96 18.43 -12.10
N ALA A 93 18.37 18.99 -13.16
CA ALA A 93 17.94 20.39 -13.21
C ALA A 93 16.81 20.69 -12.22
N SER A 94 15.98 19.69 -11.90
CA SER A 94 14.82 19.83 -11.01
C SER A 94 15.12 19.69 -9.51
N ARG A 95 16.38 19.48 -9.08
CA ARG A 95 16.69 19.23 -7.66
C ARG A 95 16.28 20.39 -6.73
N GLY A 96 15.67 20.06 -5.59
CA GLY A 96 15.18 21.04 -4.59
C GLY A 96 13.69 21.34 -4.75
N GLU A 97 13.30 22.61 -4.63
CA GLU A 97 11.90 23.08 -4.75
C GLU A 97 11.28 22.82 -6.14
N ALA A 98 12.11 22.59 -7.16
CA ALA A 98 11.66 22.24 -8.51
C ALA A 98 11.28 20.75 -8.67
N VAL A 99 11.47 19.92 -7.64
CA VAL A 99 11.04 18.52 -7.69
C VAL A 99 9.54 18.44 -7.62
N ASP A 100 8.89 19.21 -6.75
CA ASP A 100 7.42 19.20 -6.67
C ASP A 100 6.81 19.68 -8.00
N VAL A 101 7.45 20.64 -8.68
CA VAL A 101 7.07 21.05 -10.05
C VAL A 101 7.32 19.94 -11.08
N LEU A 102 8.44 19.21 -10.96
CA LEU A 102 8.70 18.06 -11.82
C LEU A 102 7.68 16.95 -11.56
N LEU A 103 7.31 16.71 -10.32
CA LEU A 103 6.31 15.73 -9.91
C LEU A 103 4.92 16.17 -10.38
N ASP A 104 4.52 17.43 -10.21
CA ASP A 104 3.28 17.94 -10.79
C ASP A 104 3.30 17.84 -12.33
N ALA A 105 4.44 18.09 -12.98
CA ALA A 105 4.55 17.98 -14.43
C ALA A 105 4.64 16.53 -14.94
N VAL A 106 4.95 15.56 -14.08
CA VAL A 106 5.08 14.14 -14.45
C VAL A 106 3.84 13.38 -13.99
N CYS A 107 3.49 13.51 -12.72
CA CYS A 107 2.33 12.92 -12.05
C CYS A 107 1.01 13.67 -12.33
N GLY A 108 1.03 14.99 -12.53
CA GLY A 108 -0.16 15.83 -12.68
C GLY A 108 -0.76 15.88 -14.09
N ILE A 109 -0.21 15.14 -15.06
CA ILE A 109 -0.68 15.16 -16.45
C ILE A 109 -1.98 14.35 -16.66
N ARG A 110 -2.45 13.55 -15.70
CA ARG A 110 -3.62 12.69 -15.94
C ARG A 110 -4.88 13.11 -15.21
N ALA A 111 -5.91 13.37 -16.03
CA ALA A 111 -7.28 13.57 -15.59
C ALA A 111 -7.74 12.36 -14.77
N GLU A 112 -8.15 12.62 -13.54
CA GLU A 112 -8.84 11.67 -12.69
C GLU A 112 -9.95 11.00 -13.49
N ARG A 113 -9.84 9.69 -13.66
CA ARG A 113 -10.93 8.89 -14.24
C ARG A 113 -11.90 8.60 -13.11
N PRO A 114 -13.17 9.02 -13.20
CA PRO A 114 -14.15 8.70 -12.17
C PRO A 114 -14.16 7.20 -11.87
N GLY A 115 -14.02 6.83 -10.60
CA GLY A 115 -13.97 5.43 -10.19
C GLY A 115 -12.67 4.70 -10.51
N THR A 116 -11.55 5.42 -10.62
CA THR A 116 -10.21 4.81 -10.69
C THR A 116 -9.39 5.30 -9.51
N ALA A 117 -8.89 4.37 -8.70
CA ALA A 117 -7.82 4.70 -7.76
C ALA A 117 -6.51 4.73 -8.53
N PHE A 118 -5.76 5.80 -8.36
CA PHE A 118 -4.51 6.00 -9.08
C PHE A 118 -3.34 5.92 -8.10
N ILE A 119 -2.28 5.23 -8.50
CA ILE A 119 -1.02 5.20 -7.78
C ILE A 119 0.07 5.51 -8.79
N HIS A 120 0.92 6.46 -8.46
CA HIS A 120 2.06 6.78 -9.28
C HIS A 120 3.33 6.28 -8.61
N VAL A 121 4.20 5.64 -9.36
CA VAL A 121 5.49 5.13 -8.91
C VAL A 121 6.57 5.86 -9.69
N LEU A 122 7.50 6.50 -8.99
CA LEU A 122 8.66 7.14 -9.59
C LEU A 122 9.95 6.46 -9.13
N TYR A 123 10.65 5.85 -10.08
CA TYR A 123 12.01 5.39 -9.90
C TYR A 123 13.01 6.51 -10.12
N CYS A 124 13.84 6.80 -9.11
CA CYS A 124 14.82 7.87 -9.19
C CYS A 124 16.16 7.53 -8.49
N PRO A 125 17.26 8.23 -8.82
CA PRO A 125 18.58 7.91 -8.26
C PRO A 125 18.69 8.09 -6.75
N SER A 126 18.00 9.07 -6.19
CA SER A 126 18.15 9.49 -4.79
C SER A 126 16.90 10.19 -4.31
N ASN A 127 16.73 10.27 -2.98
CA ASN A 127 15.68 11.07 -2.38
C ASN A 127 15.83 12.55 -2.80
N PRO A 128 14.83 13.14 -3.48
CA PRO A 128 14.92 14.52 -3.94
C PRO A 128 14.84 15.56 -2.81
N TRP A 129 14.19 15.21 -1.69
CA TRP A 129 13.94 16.12 -0.56
C TRP A 129 15.06 16.14 0.49
N LYS A 130 16.07 15.29 0.37
CA LYS A 130 17.21 15.25 1.30
C LYS A 130 18.53 15.42 0.55
N LYS A 131 19.33 16.39 1.00
CA LYS A 131 20.69 16.63 0.46
C LYS A 131 21.68 15.51 0.82
N ASP A 132 21.45 14.82 1.94
CA ASP A 132 22.34 13.77 2.45
C ASP A 132 21.89 12.37 2.04
N TRP A 133 22.75 11.66 1.31
CA TRP A 133 22.47 10.32 0.77
C TRP A 133 22.35 9.23 1.84
N ALA A 134 22.94 9.44 3.03
CA ALA A 134 23.13 8.43 4.07
C ALA A 134 21.89 8.18 4.97
N LEU A 135 20.94 9.12 5.02
CA LEU A 135 19.75 9.08 5.90
C LEU A 135 18.44 8.83 5.13
N ASN A 136 18.56 8.31 3.90
CA ASN A 136 17.41 8.06 3.04
C ASN A 136 16.85 6.66 3.31
N GLY A 137 15.53 6.59 3.51
CA GLY A 137 14.79 5.35 3.30
C GLY A 137 15.04 4.82 1.88
N LEU A 138 14.81 3.54 1.67
CA LEU A 138 14.98 2.90 0.36
C LEU A 138 13.91 3.37 -0.64
N CYS A 139 12.76 3.75 -0.10
CA CYS A 139 11.56 4.12 -0.81
C CYS A 139 10.66 4.99 0.10
N ARG A 140 9.57 5.53 -0.43
CA ARG A 140 8.56 6.29 0.33
C ARG A 140 7.22 6.35 -0.39
N ALA A 141 6.13 6.03 0.29
CA ALA A 141 4.75 6.34 -0.09
C ALA A 141 4.32 7.70 0.49
N VAL A 142 3.64 8.52 -0.32
CA VAL A 142 3.14 9.85 0.07
C VAL A 142 1.79 10.09 -0.60
N ALA A 143 0.77 10.48 0.16
CA ALA A 143 -0.50 10.95 -0.39
C ALA A 143 -0.53 12.48 -0.46
N ASP A 144 -0.32 13.19 0.65
CA ASP A 144 -0.31 14.66 0.73
C ASP A 144 1.04 15.26 0.31
N PRO A 145 1.11 16.30 -0.54
CA PRO A 145 0.01 17.15 -1.05
C PRO A 145 -0.55 16.72 -2.42
N PHE A 146 -0.32 15.49 -2.86
CA PHE A 146 -0.71 15.03 -4.19
C PHE A 146 -2.18 14.59 -4.23
N PRO A 147 -2.84 14.65 -5.40
CA PRO A 147 -4.22 14.17 -5.54
C PRO A 147 -4.36 12.64 -5.43
N HIS A 148 -3.25 11.91 -5.38
CA HIS A 148 -3.20 10.46 -5.32
C HIS A 148 -1.87 9.97 -4.74
N TRP A 149 -1.80 8.69 -4.36
CA TRP A 149 -0.58 8.10 -3.81
C TRP A 149 0.61 8.14 -4.77
N GLN A 150 1.72 8.65 -4.27
CA GLN A 150 3.03 8.62 -4.90
C GLN A 150 3.93 7.62 -4.17
N ILE A 151 4.58 6.73 -4.89
CA ILE A 151 5.60 5.82 -4.39
C ILE A 151 6.92 6.19 -5.05
N PHE A 152 7.92 6.53 -4.25
CA PHE A 152 9.27 6.83 -4.71
C PHE A 152 10.18 5.66 -4.43
N VAL A 153 10.93 5.20 -5.44
CA VAL A 153 11.92 4.13 -5.30
C VAL A 153 13.32 4.68 -5.59
N PHE A 154 14.20 4.67 -4.59
CA PHE A 154 15.52 5.31 -4.66
C PHE A 154 16.62 4.31 -5.05
N LYS A 155 16.79 4.06 -6.35
CA LYS A 155 17.68 3.01 -6.87
C LYS A 155 19.15 3.18 -6.49
N GLY A 156 19.64 4.40 -6.30
CA GLY A 156 21.00 4.62 -5.82
C GLY A 156 21.22 4.11 -4.39
N VAL A 157 20.20 4.22 -3.52
CA VAL A 157 20.24 3.70 -2.15
C VAL A 157 20.08 2.17 -2.15
N LEU A 158 19.17 1.62 -2.97
CA LEU A 158 19.03 0.17 -3.13
C LEU A 158 20.35 -0.48 -3.58
N ARG A 159 21.04 0.13 -4.56
CA ARG A 159 22.34 -0.36 -5.04
C ARG A 159 23.42 -0.31 -3.96
N SER A 160 23.45 0.72 -3.11
CA SER A 160 24.46 0.83 -2.03
C SER A 160 24.19 -0.11 -0.85
N ARG A 161 22.96 -0.60 -0.73
CA ARG A 161 22.52 -1.54 0.32
C ARG A 161 22.49 -3.00 -0.13
N ALA A 162 22.76 -3.27 -1.40
CA ALA A 162 22.88 -4.62 -1.90
C ALA A 162 24.17 -5.27 -1.36
N PHE A 163 24.06 -6.44 -0.75
CA PHE A 163 25.19 -7.22 -0.27
C PHE A 163 24.85 -8.71 -0.23
N LEU A 164 25.83 -9.57 -0.53
CA LEU A 164 25.67 -11.03 -0.55
C LEU A 164 24.46 -11.48 -1.40
N SER A 165 23.49 -12.19 -0.81
CA SER A 165 22.28 -12.67 -1.49
C SER A 165 21.20 -11.60 -1.72
N LEU A 166 21.37 -10.39 -1.14
CA LEU A 166 20.50 -9.24 -1.33
C LEU A 166 20.89 -8.47 -2.59
N THR A 167 20.26 -8.80 -3.71
CA THR A 167 20.47 -8.09 -4.97
C THR A 167 19.64 -6.80 -5.01
N PRO A 168 20.04 -5.79 -5.81
CA PRO A 168 19.23 -4.59 -6.00
C PRO A 168 17.81 -4.90 -6.51
N ALA A 169 17.64 -5.93 -7.33
CA ALA A 169 16.33 -6.37 -7.85
C ALA A 169 15.41 -6.88 -6.73
N LYS A 170 15.95 -7.67 -5.80
CA LYS A 170 15.19 -8.18 -4.64
C LYS A 170 14.78 -7.06 -3.70
N LEU A 171 15.70 -6.15 -3.41
CA LEU A 171 15.42 -4.98 -2.59
C LEU A 171 14.38 -4.08 -3.26
N ASP A 172 14.49 -3.86 -4.57
CA ASP A 172 13.51 -3.12 -5.36
C ASP A 172 12.10 -3.72 -5.22
N ARG A 173 11.95 -5.01 -5.50
CA ARG A 173 10.68 -5.74 -5.32
C ARG A 173 10.14 -5.59 -3.90
N SER A 174 10.94 -5.90 -2.88
CA SER A 174 10.51 -5.83 -1.48
C SER A 174 10.07 -4.42 -1.09
N CYS A 175 10.85 -3.39 -1.46
CA CYS A 175 10.55 -1.98 -1.21
C CYS A 175 9.28 -1.50 -1.93
N LEU A 176 9.12 -1.85 -3.20
CA LEU A 176 7.95 -1.47 -3.98
C LEU A 176 6.67 -2.05 -3.37
N ILE A 177 6.69 -3.33 -2.97
CA ILE A 177 5.54 -3.94 -2.30
C ILE A 177 5.31 -3.33 -0.91
N HIS A 178 6.37 -3.01 -0.16
CA HIS A 178 6.26 -2.34 1.14
C HIS A 178 5.50 -1.02 1.04
N GLU A 179 5.91 -0.15 0.12
CA GLU A 179 5.25 1.16 -0.07
C GLU A 179 3.85 1.03 -0.67
N PHE A 180 3.63 0.04 -1.54
CA PHE A 180 2.27 -0.28 -1.99
C PHE A 180 1.39 -0.69 -0.81
N GLY A 181 1.92 -1.46 0.14
CA GLY A 181 1.22 -1.81 1.38
C GLY A 181 0.80 -0.59 2.19
N HIS A 182 1.67 0.42 2.28
CA HIS A 182 1.33 1.71 2.88
C HIS A 182 0.20 2.43 2.15
N ALA A 183 0.23 2.45 0.81
CA ALA A 183 -0.86 3.02 0.02
C ALA A 183 -2.20 2.30 0.28
N LEU A 184 -2.16 1.00 0.52
CA LEU A 184 -3.34 0.22 0.91
C LEU A 184 -3.81 0.47 2.36
N GLY A 185 -3.09 1.28 3.15
CA GLY A 185 -3.41 1.55 4.56
C GLY A 185 -2.97 0.45 5.52
N LEU A 186 -2.06 -0.44 5.11
CA LEU A 186 -1.44 -1.37 6.05
C LEU A 186 -0.76 -0.62 7.19
N VAL A 187 -0.56 -1.32 8.31
CA VAL A 187 0.14 -0.85 9.51
C VAL A 187 -0.50 0.36 10.23
N ALA A 188 -1.74 0.71 9.85
CA ALA A 188 -2.62 1.56 10.64
C ALA A 188 -3.08 0.86 11.94
N ASN A 189 -3.29 -0.46 11.92
CA ASN A 189 -3.73 -1.21 13.10
C ASN A 189 -2.68 -1.21 14.23
N PRO A 190 -2.98 -0.66 15.42
CA PRO A 190 -2.04 -0.60 16.55
C PRO A 190 -1.62 -1.96 17.10
N GLU A 191 -2.43 -3.02 16.93
CA GLU A 191 -2.18 -4.33 17.54
C GLU A 191 -0.93 -5.05 17.00
N HIS A 192 -0.42 -4.62 15.85
CA HIS A 192 0.75 -5.23 15.24
C HIS A 192 1.66 -4.29 14.48
N ARG A 193 1.47 -2.98 14.68
CA ARG A 193 2.45 -1.99 14.31
C ARG A 193 3.49 -1.84 15.42
N PHE A 194 4.74 -1.54 15.08
CA PHE A 194 5.70 -1.07 16.07
C PHE A 194 5.22 0.26 16.68
N GLU A 195 5.39 0.43 17.99
CA GLU A 195 5.02 1.67 18.71
C GLU A 195 5.87 2.88 18.31
N ASP A 196 7.00 2.68 17.63
CA ASP A 196 7.97 3.73 17.27
C ASP A 196 7.50 4.68 16.14
N GLY A 197 6.19 4.73 15.88
CA GLY A 197 5.55 5.66 14.95
C GLY A 197 5.91 5.44 13.48
N GLY A 198 6.64 4.38 13.16
CA GLY A 198 7.15 4.16 11.81
C GLY A 198 6.13 3.59 10.83
N GLY A 199 4.97 3.11 11.30
CA GLY A 199 4.05 2.31 10.48
C GLY A 199 4.77 1.08 9.95
N HIS A 200 5.06 0.08 10.78
CA HIS A 200 5.72 -1.15 10.31
C HIS A 200 5.18 -2.34 11.08
N CYS A 201 5.07 -3.49 10.42
CA CYS A 201 4.57 -4.74 11.00
C CYS A 201 5.61 -5.35 11.95
N THR A 202 5.15 -5.90 13.08
CA THR A 202 6.01 -6.58 14.06
C THR A 202 6.44 -7.99 13.64
N ASP A 203 5.77 -8.60 12.66
CA ASP A 203 6.16 -9.89 12.08
C ASP A 203 7.41 -9.70 11.19
N THR A 204 8.51 -10.34 11.56
CA THR A 204 9.80 -10.21 10.86
C THR A 204 9.82 -10.87 9.49
N ARG A 205 8.85 -11.73 9.17
CA ARG A 205 8.70 -12.34 7.83
C ARG A 205 7.74 -11.58 6.93
N CYS A 206 7.13 -10.51 7.43
CA CYS A 206 6.27 -9.64 6.64
C CYS A 206 7.11 -8.63 5.85
N VAL A 207 6.76 -8.37 4.60
CA VAL A 207 7.38 -7.26 3.83
C VAL A 207 7.18 -5.90 4.48
N MET A 208 6.11 -5.71 5.26
CA MET A 208 5.86 -4.49 6.04
C MET A 208 6.75 -4.35 7.28
N THR A 209 7.66 -5.31 7.54
CA THR A 209 8.54 -5.25 8.71
C THR A 209 9.59 -4.17 8.59
N LYS A 210 10.02 -3.64 9.73
CA LYS A 210 11.14 -2.70 9.79
C LYS A 210 12.44 -3.49 9.62
N PRO A 211 13.41 -3.04 8.81
CA PRO A 211 14.71 -3.71 8.69
C PRO A 211 15.52 -3.54 9.98
N LYS A 212 15.25 -4.40 10.96
CA LYS A 212 15.98 -4.54 12.23
C LYS A 212 16.90 -5.75 12.17
N ALA A 213 17.93 -5.78 13.02
CA ALA A 213 18.85 -6.91 13.12
C ALA A 213 18.10 -8.25 13.30
N GLN A 214 17.06 -8.28 14.14
CA GLN A 214 16.24 -9.48 14.33
C GLN A 214 15.56 -9.94 13.03
N ALA A 215 14.99 -9.02 12.25
CA ALA A 215 14.38 -9.37 10.96
C ALA A 215 15.42 -9.91 9.97
N ILE A 216 16.64 -9.36 9.97
CA ILE A 216 17.73 -9.90 9.16
C ILE A 216 18.07 -11.33 9.61
N LEU A 217 18.18 -11.58 10.91
CA LEU A 217 18.49 -12.90 11.47
C LEU A 217 17.39 -13.92 11.17
N ASP A 218 16.13 -13.56 11.35
CA ASP A 218 14.97 -14.44 11.16
C ASP A 218 14.80 -14.89 9.71
N ASN A 219 15.25 -14.05 8.76
CA ASN A 219 15.19 -14.33 7.33
C ASN A 219 16.52 -14.81 6.74
N ALA A 220 17.62 -14.82 7.51
CA ALA A 220 18.95 -15.15 6.99
C ALA A 220 19.02 -16.57 6.42
N ALA A 221 18.43 -17.56 7.11
CA ALA A 221 18.45 -18.94 6.64
C ALA A 221 17.72 -19.11 5.30
N GLU A 222 16.55 -18.48 5.15
CA GLU A 222 15.79 -18.50 3.90
C GLU A 222 16.52 -17.72 2.79
N ALA A 223 17.01 -16.53 3.09
CA ALA A 223 17.79 -15.72 2.14
C ALA A 223 19.10 -16.38 1.70
N ILE A 224 19.68 -17.27 2.52
CA ILE A 224 20.84 -18.09 2.13
C ILE A 224 20.39 -19.30 1.30
N ALA A 225 19.32 -19.99 1.70
CA ALA A 225 18.88 -21.24 1.07
C ALA A 225 18.19 -21.03 -0.29
N THR A 226 17.32 -20.02 -0.40
CA THR A 226 16.52 -19.74 -1.60
C THR A 226 17.01 -18.50 -2.33
N GLY A 227 17.81 -17.66 -1.67
CA GLY A 227 18.13 -16.33 -2.16
C GLY A 227 17.00 -15.32 -1.95
N GLU A 228 15.82 -15.71 -1.48
CA GLU A 228 14.67 -14.81 -1.41
C GLU A 228 14.66 -14.00 -0.12
N ILE A 229 14.06 -12.80 -0.18
CA ILE A 229 13.70 -12.01 1.00
C ILE A 229 12.20 -11.79 1.05
N PRO A 230 11.62 -11.50 2.22
CA PRO A 230 10.21 -11.14 2.32
C PRO A 230 9.81 -10.07 1.31
N TRP A 231 8.82 -10.40 0.49
CA TRP A 231 8.20 -9.50 -0.47
C TRP A 231 6.67 -9.58 -0.43
N ASP A 232 6.10 -10.36 0.51
CA ASP A 232 4.66 -10.57 0.65
C ASP A 232 4.17 -10.21 2.06
N TYR A 233 2.87 -9.96 2.20
CA TYR A 233 2.24 -9.60 3.46
C TYR A 233 2.01 -10.83 4.35
N CYS A 234 2.21 -10.69 5.66
CA CYS A 234 1.85 -11.75 6.60
C CYS A 234 0.32 -11.87 6.76
N ALA A 235 -0.13 -12.95 7.41
CA ALA A 235 -1.56 -13.20 7.64
C ALA A 235 -2.26 -12.06 8.41
N ARG A 236 -1.56 -11.40 9.35
CA ARG A 236 -2.11 -10.29 10.14
C ARG A 236 -2.37 -9.05 9.28
N CYS A 237 -1.42 -8.66 8.44
CA CYS A 237 -1.60 -7.55 7.51
C CYS A 237 -2.73 -7.82 6.50
N ARG A 238 -2.87 -9.06 5.99
CA ARG A 238 -3.99 -9.41 5.10
C ARG A 238 -5.35 -9.37 5.81
N ALA A 239 -5.41 -9.79 7.07
CA ALA A 239 -6.62 -9.68 7.88
C ALA A 239 -7.01 -8.22 8.13
N ASP A 240 -6.05 -7.32 8.29
CA ASP A 240 -6.31 -5.88 8.38
C ASP A 240 -6.94 -5.35 7.09
N LEU A 241 -6.39 -5.69 5.92
CA LEU A 241 -6.95 -5.30 4.63
C LEU A 241 -8.37 -5.81 4.44
N GLU A 242 -8.64 -7.05 4.84
CA GLU A 242 -9.98 -7.61 4.78
C GLU A 242 -10.95 -6.87 5.70
N THR A 243 -10.52 -6.57 6.92
CA THR A 243 -11.30 -5.77 7.88
C THR A 243 -11.60 -4.38 7.32
N ALA A 244 -10.59 -3.72 6.74
CA ALA A 244 -10.75 -2.41 6.12
C ALA A 244 -11.72 -2.44 4.93
N ARG A 245 -11.55 -3.40 4.02
CA ARG A 245 -12.47 -3.61 2.89
C ARG A 245 -13.92 -3.83 3.35
N ASN A 246 -14.13 -4.61 4.40
CA ASN A 246 -15.46 -4.87 4.95
C ASN A 246 -16.07 -3.62 5.60
N ALA A 247 -15.27 -2.82 6.29
CA ALA A 247 -15.71 -1.55 6.86
C ALA A 247 -16.19 -0.58 5.79
N TRP A 248 -15.36 -0.37 4.76
CA TRP A 248 -15.70 0.55 3.68
C TRP A 248 -16.90 0.08 2.86
N ARG A 249 -17.10 -1.23 2.69
CA ARG A 249 -18.33 -1.81 2.09
C ARG A 249 -19.59 -1.51 2.91
N SER A 250 -19.48 -1.51 4.23
CA SER A 250 -20.62 -1.31 5.13
C SER A 250 -20.99 0.16 5.33
N ARG A 251 -20.10 1.09 4.94
CA ARG A 251 -20.31 2.52 5.13
C ARG A 251 -21.44 3.01 4.22
N PRO A 252 -22.52 3.61 4.78
CA PRO A 252 -23.58 4.22 3.98
C PRO A 252 -23.00 5.26 3.01
N ARG A 253 -23.52 5.30 1.79
CA ARG A 253 -23.13 6.30 0.77
C ARG A 253 -23.64 7.68 1.13
#